data_AF-A0A3B8V801-F1
#
_entry.id   AF-A0A3B8V801-F1
#
_cell.length_a   1.000
_cell.length_b   1.000
_cell.length_c   1.000
_cell.angle_alpha   90.00
_cell.angle_beta   90.00
_cell.angle_gamma   90.00
#
_symmetry.space_group_name_H-M   'P 1'
#
loop_
_entity.id
_entity.type
_entity.pdbx_description
1 polymer ?
#
loop_
_entity_poly.entity_id
_entity_poly.type
_entity_poly.pdbx_seq_one_letter_code
_entity_poly.pdbx_strand_id
1 'polypeptide(L)'
;MRAKKIVTIILTLVVFFTAAFLGVSAVYRIEEVTLVLDHVSMPALEEAAALKESLEKAYLKRSTIGADDTAAKEEIAKFSYFRLTGFKKDYPGRLVITAKEDAEVYAVRRGDLYEICSASGAVLSLRESAKNRADGKDNLFVEGLSATENFLLSPAYAILKTLDEKFGGIRANVTEVRLVAPASDFYYLDVSFREGVKARIYTPDSRPEGKAEELYVYYAEKLTVAQRTKGAIYVPENGNASYSERSLDSTEQA
;
A
#
# COMPACT_ATOMS: atom_id res chain seq x y z
N MET A 1 41.67 56.35 20.86
CA MET A 1 40.24 56.62 20.51
C MET A 1 39.71 55.82 19.33
N ARG A 2 40.43 55.68 18.20
CA ARG A 2 39.97 54.90 17.02
C ARG A 2 39.67 53.43 17.33
N ALA A 3 40.56 52.72 18.03
CA ALA A 3 40.35 51.32 18.41
C ALA A 3 39.09 51.11 19.28
N LYS A 4 38.86 52.00 20.28
CA LYS A 4 37.64 51.96 21.09
C LYS A 4 36.37 52.17 20.26
N LYS A 5 36.37 53.12 19.31
CA LYS A 5 35.24 53.35 18.39
C LYS A 5 34.97 52.14 17.47
N ILE A 6 36.03 51.51 16.94
CA ILE A 6 35.91 50.32 16.10
C ILE A 6 35.31 49.15 16.89
N VAL A 7 35.80 48.90 18.11
CA VAL A 7 35.25 47.85 18.99
C VAL A 7 33.77 48.10 19.32
N THR A 8 33.38 49.34 19.62
CA THR A 8 31.96 49.67 19.86
C THR A 8 31.11 49.41 18.62
N ILE A 9 31.55 49.80 17.42
CA ILE A 9 30.83 49.54 16.17
C ILE A 9 30.65 48.04 15.92
N ILE A 10 31.71 47.25 16.10
CA ILE A 10 31.64 45.78 15.94
C ILE A 10 30.67 45.18 16.94
N LEU A 11 30.72 45.61 18.22
CA LEU A 11 29.82 45.11 19.25
C LEU A 11 28.36 45.44 18.92
N THR A 12 28.07 46.68 18.50
CA THR A 12 26.72 47.09 18.10
C THR A 12 26.22 46.27 16.90
N LEU A 13 27.07 46.01 15.91
CA LEU A 13 26.73 45.14 14.78
C LEU A 13 26.41 43.71 15.25
N VAL A 14 27.24 43.12 16.11
CA VAL A 14 27.00 41.77 16.64
C VAL A 14 25.68 41.70 17.40
N VAL A 15 25.39 42.69 18.26
CA VAL A 15 24.12 42.74 19.01
C VAL A 15 22.93 42.90 18.07
N PHE A 16 23.03 43.78 17.05
CA PHE A 16 21.97 43.97 16.06
C PHE A 16 21.70 42.68 15.26
N PHE A 17 22.74 42.02 14.76
CA PHE A 17 22.60 40.76 14.04
C PHE A 17 22.04 39.65 14.92
N THR A 18 22.47 39.57 16.18
CA THR A 18 21.93 38.59 17.15
C THR A 18 20.44 38.83 17.39
N ALA A 19 20.03 40.09 17.64
CA ALA A 19 18.63 40.44 17.84
C ALA A 19 17.77 40.17 16.60
N ALA A 20 18.28 40.51 15.41
CA ALA A 20 17.62 40.22 14.14
C ALA A 20 17.48 38.71 13.92
N PHE A 21 18.52 37.92 14.18
CA PHE A 21 18.50 36.47 14.05
C PHE A 21 17.51 35.81 15.00
N LEU A 22 17.46 36.26 16.27
CA LEU A 22 16.48 35.78 17.24
C LEU A 22 15.04 36.15 16.83
N GLY A 23 14.82 37.37 16.33
CA GLY A 23 13.52 37.82 15.83
C GLY A 23 13.03 36.99 14.64
N VAL A 24 13.89 36.77 13.64
CA VAL A 24 13.59 35.91 12.48
C VAL A 24 13.33 34.47 12.94
N SER A 25 14.18 33.92 13.81
CA SER A 25 14.02 32.56 14.31
C SER A 25 12.72 32.37 15.11
N ALA A 26 12.28 33.38 15.86
CA ALA A 26 11.02 33.35 16.59
C ALA A 26 9.81 33.35 15.65
N VAL A 27 9.86 34.10 14.54
CA VAL A 27 8.79 34.14 13.53
C VAL A 27 8.69 32.82 12.76
N TYR A 28 9.83 32.26 12.36
CA TYR A 28 9.89 31.00 11.59
C TYR A 28 9.94 29.75 12.47
N ARG A 29 9.42 29.83 13.70
CA ARG A 29 9.32 28.68 14.59
C ARG A 29 8.01 27.94 14.31
N ILE A 30 8.08 26.61 14.25
CA ILE A 30 6.89 25.77 14.09
C ILE A 30 6.11 25.81 15.40
N GLU A 31 4.93 26.41 15.33
CA GLU A 31 3.97 26.53 16.44
C GLU A 31 2.80 25.56 16.26
N GLU A 32 2.55 25.08 15.03
CA GLU A 32 1.49 24.14 14.71
C GLU A 32 1.96 23.07 13.73
N VAL A 33 1.64 21.81 14.05
CA VAL A 33 1.76 20.67 13.13
C VAL A 33 0.36 20.13 12.85
N THR A 34 -0.10 20.27 11.61
CA THR A 34 -1.37 19.71 11.15
C THR A 34 -1.11 18.39 10.44
N LEU A 35 -1.72 17.31 10.93
CA LEU A 35 -1.81 16.04 10.21
C LEU A 35 -3.13 16.00 9.45
N VAL A 36 -3.06 15.92 8.12
CA VAL A 36 -4.21 15.63 7.24
C VAL A 36 -4.16 14.16 6.89
N LEU A 37 -5.21 13.42 7.24
CA LEU A 37 -5.26 11.97 7.03
C LEU A 37 -6.31 11.60 5.98
N ASP A 38 -5.87 10.97 4.90
CA ASP A 38 -6.71 10.21 3.98
C ASP A 38 -6.80 8.76 4.51
N HIS A 39 -7.96 8.39 5.07
CA HIS A 39 -8.16 7.10 5.74
C HIS A 39 -9.31 6.31 5.12
N VAL A 40 -9.24 4.99 5.26
CA VAL A 40 -10.26 4.03 4.83
C VAL A 40 -10.85 3.26 6.01
N SER A 41 -10.18 3.21 7.16
CA SER A 41 -10.64 2.45 8.34
C SER A 41 -10.80 3.32 9.58
N MET A 42 -11.75 2.92 10.45
CA MET A 42 -11.95 3.60 11.73
C MET A 42 -10.73 3.52 12.68
N PRO A 43 -10.05 2.36 12.83
CA PRO A 43 -8.90 2.28 13.74
C PRO A 43 -7.72 3.15 13.28
N ALA A 44 -7.67 3.57 12.00
CA ALA A 44 -6.65 4.50 11.54
C ALA A 44 -6.75 5.89 12.20
N LEU A 45 -7.93 6.32 12.64
CA LEU A 45 -8.07 7.59 13.34
C LEU A 45 -7.40 7.58 14.72
N GLU A 46 -7.45 6.43 15.41
CA GLU A 46 -6.78 6.25 16.70
C GLU A 46 -5.26 6.20 16.53
N GLU A 47 -4.77 5.44 15.54
CA GLU A 47 -3.35 5.38 15.20
C GLU A 47 -2.81 6.76 14.73
N ALA A 48 -3.61 7.53 14.01
CA ALA A 48 -3.25 8.87 13.55
C ALA A 48 -3.10 9.88 14.69
N ALA A 49 -3.83 9.71 15.80
CA ALA A 49 -3.63 10.54 16.99
C ALA A 49 -2.21 10.32 17.58
N ALA A 50 -1.77 9.06 17.68
CA ALA A 50 -0.42 8.73 18.12
C ALA A 50 0.65 9.21 17.13
N LEU A 51 0.41 9.06 15.82
CA LEU A 51 1.30 9.60 14.79
C LEU A 51 1.42 11.12 14.89
N LYS A 52 0.31 11.84 15.10
CA LYS A 52 0.31 13.30 15.25
C LYS A 52 1.18 13.73 16.42
N GLU A 53 1.10 13.07 17.57
CA GLU A 53 1.93 13.36 18.73
C GLU A 53 3.44 13.16 18.43
N SER A 54 3.79 12.09 17.72
CA SER A 54 5.16 11.83 17.28
C SER A 54 5.67 12.93 16.33
N LEU A 55 4.85 13.37 15.38
CA LEU A 55 5.20 14.45 14.45
C LEU A 55 5.33 15.80 15.18
N GLU A 56 4.46 16.09 16.14
CA GLU A 56 4.56 17.27 17.00
C GLU A 56 5.88 17.27 17.79
N LYS A 57 6.28 16.14 18.38
CA LYS A 57 7.58 16.00 19.05
C LYS A 57 8.76 16.21 18.10
N ALA A 58 8.63 15.75 16.85
CA ALA A 58 9.68 15.86 15.85
C ALA A 58 9.86 17.29 15.31
N TYR A 59 8.80 18.11 15.26
CA TYR A 59 8.84 19.40 14.56
C TYR A 59 8.49 20.63 15.42
N LEU A 60 7.69 20.50 16.48
CA LEU A 60 7.31 21.66 17.29
C LEU A 60 8.54 22.39 17.80
N LYS A 61 8.44 23.72 17.78
CA LYS A 61 9.46 24.65 18.24
C LYS A 61 10.78 24.61 17.45
N ARG A 62 10.88 23.81 16.39
CA ARG A 62 11.99 23.84 15.41
C ARG A 62 11.76 24.93 14.36
N SER A 63 12.78 25.20 13.55
CA SER A 63 12.69 26.16 12.46
C SER A 63 11.92 25.61 11.26
N THR A 64 10.88 26.32 10.81
CA THR A 64 10.14 26.04 9.58
C THR A 64 11.04 26.13 8.34
N ILE A 65 12.06 27.00 8.36
CA ILE A 65 13.00 27.16 7.23
C ILE A 65 13.77 25.86 7.03
N GLY A 66 14.33 25.30 8.11
CA GLY A 66 15.14 24.10 8.09
C GLY A 66 14.37 22.78 8.12
N ALA A 67 13.04 22.81 8.30
CA ALA A 67 12.24 21.59 8.30
C ALA A 67 12.28 20.90 6.92
N ASP A 68 12.44 19.58 6.90
CA ASP A 68 12.33 18.75 5.71
C ASP A 68 11.44 17.54 6.01
N ASP A 69 11.20 16.69 5.02
CA ASP A 69 10.33 15.53 5.16
C ASP A 69 11.01 14.30 5.79
N THR A 70 12.29 14.37 6.14
CA THR A 70 13.08 13.23 6.62
C THR A 70 12.52 12.70 7.93
N ALA A 71 12.35 13.56 8.93
CA ALA A 71 11.80 13.16 10.23
C ALA A 71 10.33 12.70 10.10
N ALA A 72 9.53 13.30 9.22
CA ALA A 72 8.17 12.86 8.95
C ALA A 72 8.13 11.44 8.36
N LYS A 73 9.03 11.12 7.43
CA LYS A 73 9.18 9.76 6.89
C LYS A 73 9.56 8.76 7.98
N GLU A 74 10.52 9.10 8.83
CA GLU A 74 10.95 8.25 9.94
C GLU A 74 9.84 8.00 10.96
N GLU A 75 9.07 9.03 11.32
CA GLU A 75 7.94 8.88 12.25
C GLU A 75 6.78 8.09 11.63
N ILE A 76 6.45 8.33 10.36
CA ILE A 76 5.39 7.60 9.65
C ILE A 76 5.76 6.13 9.45
N ALA A 77 7.03 5.82 9.17
CA ALA A 77 7.50 4.44 8.99
C ALA A 77 7.32 3.54 10.23
N LYS A 78 7.09 4.12 11.42
CA LYS A 78 6.75 3.38 12.64
C LYS A 78 5.31 2.86 12.64
N PHE A 79 4.48 3.36 11.73
CA PHE A 79 3.07 2.99 11.57
C PHE A 79 2.89 2.33 10.21
N SER A 80 2.85 1.00 10.19
CA SER A 80 2.88 0.18 8.96
C SER A 80 1.75 0.48 7.97
N TYR A 81 0.64 1.06 8.43
CA TYR A 81 -0.51 1.41 7.59
C TYR A 81 -0.41 2.80 6.96
N PHE A 82 0.53 3.65 7.36
CA PHE A 82 0.58 5.03 6.87
C PHE A 82 1.72 5.26 5.88
N ARG A 83 1.42 6.05 4.86
CA ARG A 83 2.40 6.55 3.91
C ARG A 83 2.35 8.07 3.85
N LEU A 84 3.52 8.69 3.85
CA LEU A 84 3.63 10.13 3.61
C LEU A 84 3.26 10.44 2.15
N THR A 85 2.31 11.34 1.95
CA THR A 85 1.87 11.79 0.61
C THR A 85 2.05 13.28 0.40
N GLY A 86 2.25 14.06 1.47
CA GLY A 86 2.48 15.49 1.36
C GLY A 86 3.23 16.06 2.54
N PHE A 87 4.12 17.02 2.27
CA PHE A 87 4.83 17.78 3.26
C PHE A 87 4.88 19.24 2.82
N LYS A 88 4.14 20.11 3.49
CA LYS A 88 3.98 21.52 3.11
C LYS A 88 4.31 22.45 4.27
N LYS A 89 5.25 23.37 4.03
CA LYS A 89 5.53 24.50 4.91
C LYS A 89 4.49 25.58 4.67
N ASP A 90 3.69 25.88 5.67
CA ASP A 90 2.70 26.94 5.66
C ASP A 90 3.24 28.10 6.52
N TYR A 91 3.90 29.04 5.85
CA TYR A 91 4.65 30.10 6.52
C TYR A 91 3.73 31.04 7.31
N PRO A 92 4.21 31.60 8.44
CA PRO A 92 5.58 31.49 8.94
C PRO A 92 5.85 30.29 9.88
N GLY A 93 4.84 29.73 10.53
CA GLY A 93 5.01 28.82 11.68
C GLY A 93 4.17 27.55 11.68
N ARG A 94 3.61 27.14 10.54
CA ARG A 94 2.77 25.94 10.44
C ARG A 94 3.38 24.91 9.48
N LEU A 95 3.27 23.65 9.87
CA LEU A 95 3.64 22.52 9.03
C LEU A 95 2.41 21.65 8.77
N VAL A 96 2.10 21.42 7.50
CA VAL A 96 1.00 20.54 7.07
C VAL A 96 1.61 19.26 6.51
N ILE A 97 1.37 18.15 7.20
CA ILE A 97 1.82 16.82 6.82
C ILE A 97 0.58 16.05 6.39
N THR A 98 0.62 15.49 5.18
CA THR A 98 -0.46 14.65 4.65
C THR A 98 0.01 13.20 4.65
N ALA A 99 -0.77 12.34 5.30
CA ALA A 99 -0.56 10.90 5.30
C ALA A 99 -1.78 10.21 4.70
N LYS A 100 -1.55 9.08 4.05
CA LYS A 100 -2.58 8.21 3.53
C LYS A 100 -2.48 6.84 4.17
N GLU A 101 -3.61 6.29 4.58
CA GLU A 101 -3.74 4.90 4.97
C GLU A 101 -3.65 3.99 3.73
N ASP A 102 -2.73 3.03 3.77
CA ASP A 102 -2.67 1.94 2.81
C ASP A 102 -3.77 0.93 3.13
N ALA A 103 -4.72 0.80 2.21
CA ALA A 103 -5.83 -0.14 2.33
C ALA A 103 -5.34 -1.58 2.25
N GLU A 104 -5.88 -2.45 3.10
CA GLU A 104 -5.65 -3.89 3.02
C GLU A 104 -6.34 -4.47 1.77
N VAL A 105 -5.61 -5.32 1.04
CA VAL A 105 -6.12 -5.95 -0.18
C VAL A 105 -5.96 -7.47 -0.11
N TYR A 106 -4.78 -7.94 0.26
CA TYR A 106 -4.42 -9.36 0.22
C TYR A 106 -4.25 -9.91 1.64
N ALA A 107 -4.65 -11.16 1.83
CA ALA A 107 -4.32 -11.97 3.00
C ALA A 107 -3.55 -13.21 2.55
N VAL A 108 -2.22 -13.16 2.65
CA VAL A 108 -1.32 -14.22 2.22
C VAL A 108 -1.17 -15.23 3.36
N ARG A 109 -1.51 -16.50 3.12
CA ARG A 109 -1.43 -17.56 4.13
C ARG A 109 0.04 -17.88 4.46
N ARG A 110 0.41 -17.78 5.74
CA ARG A 110 1.75 -18.10 6.28
C ARG A 110 1.60 -19.02 7.49
N GLY A 111 1.54 -20.33 7.23
CA GLY A 111 1.24 -21.30 8.29
C GLY A 111 -0.15 -21.06 8.86
N ASP A 112 -0.24 -20.70 10.14
CA ASP A 112 -1.51 -20.41 10.83
C ASP A 112 -1.95 -18.95 10.75
N LEU A 113 -1.07 -18.05 10.30
CA LEU A 113 -1.31 -16.62 10.23
C LEU A 113 -1.54 -16.15 8.79
N TYR A 114 -2.02 -14.92 8.66
CA TYR A 114 -2.14 -14.17 7.42
C TYR A 114 -1.25 -12.95 7.45
N GLU A 115 -0.36 -12.86 6.48
CA GLU A 115 0.36 -11.64 6.14
C GLU A 115 -0.60 -10.75 5.34
N ILE A 116 -0.97 -9.61 5.92
CA ILE A 116 -1.93 -8.69 5.35
C ILE A 116 -1.18 -7.64 4.56
N CYS A 117 -1.47 -7.54 3.27
CA CYS A 117 -0.74 -6.67 2.35
C CYS A 117 -1.66 -5.64 1.70
N SER A 118 -1.09 -4.49 1.37
CA SER A 118 -1.72 -3.49 0.52
C SER A 118 -1.72 -3.89 -0.95
N ALA A 119 -2.42 -3.12 -1.81
CA ALA A 119 -2.36 -3.28 -3.27
C ALA A 119 -0.92 -3.26 -3.82
N SER A 120 -0.04 -2.50 -3.18
CA SER A 120 1.39 -2.41 -3.55
C SER A 120 2.22 -3.64 -3.14
N GLY A 121 1.60 -4.62 -2.48
CA GLY A 121 2.28 -5.80 -1.94
C GLY A 121 3.06 -5.52 -0.65
N ALA A 122 3.11 -4.27 -0.17
CA ALA A 122 3.69 -3.93 1.12
C ALA A 122 2.91 -4.59 2.26
N VAL A 123 3.65 -5.22 3.18
CA VAL A 123 3.11 -5.88 4.38
C VAL A 123 2.68 -4.83 5.40
N LEU A 124 1.42 -4.89 5.82
CA LEU A 124 0.81 -3.96 6.76
C LEU A 124 0.70 -4.57 8.17
N SER A 125 0.39 -5.87 8.26
CA SER A 125 0.31 -6.59 9.54
C SER A 125 0.37 -8.10 9.37
N LEU A 126 0.54 -8.82 10.49
CA LEU A 126 0.43 -10.27 10.58
C LEU A 126 -0.67 -10.63 11.58
N ARG A 127 -1.70 -11.38 11.16
CA ARG A 127 -2.91 -11.63 11.98
C ARG A 127 -3.46 -13.03 11.78
N GLU A 128 -4.21 -13.55 12.75
CA GLU A 128 -4.92 -14.84 12.63
C GLU A 128 -6.15 -14.78 11.72
N SER A 129 -6.67 -13.58 11.46
CA SER A 129 -7.85 -13.35 10.63
C SER A 129 -7.50 -12.63 9.33
N ALA A 130 -8.08 -13.11 8.23
CA ALA A 130 -8.03 -12.44 6.93
C ALA A 130 -9.04 -11.30 6.77
N LYS A 131 -9.88 -11.04 7.77
CA LYS A 131 -10.87 -9.96 7.72
C LYS A 131 -10.21 -8.61 7.56
N ASN A 132 -10.80 -7.80 6.69
CA ASN A 132 -10.35 -6.46 6.36
C ASN A 132 -10.75 -5.49 7.47
N ARG A 133 -9.80 -4.67 7.92
CA ARG A 133 -10.05 -3.71 9.03
C ARG A 133 -11.05 -2.60 8.70
N ALA A 134 -11.27 -2.28 7.43
CA ALA A 134 -12.16 -1.20 7.01
C ALA A 134 -13.64 -1.61 6.97
N ASP A 135 -13.93 -2.81 6.44
CA ASP A 135 -15.30 -3.26 6.16
C ASP A 135 -15.70 -4.58 6.85
N GLY A 136 -14.76 -5.26 7.53
CA GLY A 136 -14.99 -6.53 8.22
C GLY A 136 -15.21 -7.74 7.30
N LYS A 137 -15.19 -7.54 5.97
CA LYS A 137 -15.24 -8.63 4.97
C LYS A 137 -13.85 -9.18 4.75
N ASP A 138 -13.72 -10.34 4.12
CA ASP A 138 -12.41 -10.91 3.87
C ASP A 138 -11.57 -10.06 2.89
N ASN A 139 -10.27 -10.02 3.12
CA ASN A 139 -9.28 -9.66 2.11
C ASN A 139 -9.22 -10.78 1.03
N LEU A 140 -8.60 -10.48 -0.11
CA LEU A 140 -8.36 -11.50 -1.13
C LEU A 140 -7.39 -12.54 -0.57
N PHE A 141 -7.82 -13.79 -0.47
CA PHE A 141 -7.00 -14.88 0.04
C PHE A 141 -5.93 -15.29 -0.97
N VAL A 142 -4.68 -15.38 -0.53
CA VAL A 142 -3.58 -15.87 -1.37
C VAL A 142 -2.95 -17.10 -0.71
N GLU A 143 -2.96 -18.22 -1.42
CA GLU A 143 -2.46 -19.52 -0.96
C GLU A 143 -1.44 -20.13 -1.93
N GLY A 144 -0.72 -21.14 -1.45
CA GLY A 144 0.20 -21.94 -2.27
C GLY A 144 1.62 -21.39 -2.39
N LEU A 145 1.90 -20.23 -1.79
CA LEU A 145 3.26 -19.69 -1.64
C LEU A 145 3.97 -20.38 -0.47
N SER A 146 5.25 -20.67 -0.64
CA SER A 146 6.05 -21.22 0.47
C SER A 146 6.25 -20.19 1.59
N ALA A 147 6.52 -20.63 2.82
CA ALA A 147 6.68 -19.74 3.97
C ALA A 147 7.81 -18.70 3.80
N THR A 148 8.82 -19.02 3.00
CA THR A 148 9.98 -18.15 2.72
C THR A 148 9.84 -17.33 1.44
N GLU A 149 8.80 -17.57 0.65
CA GLU A 149 8.62 -16.89 -0.62
C GLU A 149 8.03 -15.48 -0.43
N ASN A 150 8.70 -14.49 -1.00
CA ASN A 150 8.25 -13.11 -0.96
C ASN A 150 7.07 -12.92 -1.93
N PHE A 151 5.89 -12.60 -1.39
CA PHE A 151 4.68 -12.41 -2.19
C PHE A 151 4.87 -11.34 -3.26
N LEU A 152 5.54 -10.22 -2.95
CA LEU A 152 5.79 -9.13 -3.88
C LEU A 152 6.58 -9.55 -5.13
N LEU A 153 7.39 -10.61 -5.01
CA LEU A 153 8.22 -11.14 -6.10
C LEU A 153 7.58 -12.38 -6.77
N SER A 154 6.42 -12.81 -6.30
CA SER A 154 5.73 -13.99 -6.84
C SER A 154 5.02 -13.66 -8.16
N PRO A 155 4.87 -14.65 -9.07
CA PRO A 155 4.07 -14.48 -10.30
C PRO A 155 2.60 -14.21 -9.98
N ALA A 156 2.10 -14.72 -8.84
CA ALA A 156 0.75 -14.43 -8.36
C ALA A 156 0.53 -12.93 -8.14
N TYR A 157 1.50 -12.24 -7.51
CA TYR A 157 1.41 -10.80 -7.29
C TYR A 157 1.39 -10.00 -8.59
N ALA A 158 2.23 -10.34 -9.58
CA ALA A 158 2.27 -9.65 -10.86
C ALA A 158 0.91 -9.71 -11.60
N ILE A 159 0.27 -10.89 -11.60
CA ILE A 159 -1.08 -11.09 -12.15
C ILE A 159 -2.12 -10.29 -11.34
N LEU A 160 -2.12 -10.45 -10.01
CA LEU A 160 -3.06 -9.79 -9.11
C LEU A 160 -3.00 -8.26 -9.20
N LYS A 161 -1.79 -7.69 -9.25
CA LYS A 161 -1.58 -6.25 -9.42
C LYS A 161 -2.21 -5.74 -10.72
N THR A 162 -1.98 -6.46 -11.82
CA THR A 162 -2.56 -6.09 -13.12
C THR A 162 -4.10 -6.17 -13.09
N LEU A 163 -4.65 -7.23 -12.48
CA LEU A 163 -6.10 -7.36 -12.30
C LEU A 163 -6.68 -6.25 -11.41
N ASP A 164 -5.99 -5.88 -10.32
CA ASP A 164 -6.40 -4.78 -9.43
C ASP A 164 -6.51 -3.46 -10.18
N GLU A 165 -5.51 -3.14 -11.00
CA GLU A 165 -5.51 -1.94 -11.86
C GLU A 165 -6.66 -1.97 -12.88
N LYS A 166 -6.93 -3.11 -13.54
CA LYS A 166 -8.01 -3.23 -14.53
C LYS A 166 -9.41 -3.19 -13.92
N PHE A 167 -9.59 -3.76 -12.73
CA PHE A 167 -10.87 -3.71 -12.01
C PHE A 167 -11.08 -2.41 -11.24
N GLY A 168 -10.05 -1.60 -11.02
CA GLY A 168 -10.11 -0.44 -10.11
C GLY A 168 -10.30 -0.84 -8.65
N GLY A 169 -9.78 -2.01 -8.27
CA GLY A 169 -9.97 -2.63 -6.96
C GLY A 169 -10.40 -4.11 -7.07
N ILE A 170 -9.45 -5.02 -6.85
CA ILE A 170 -9.61 -6.45 -7.11
C ILE A 170 -10.58 -7.15 -6.15
N ARG A 171 -10.67 -6.70 -4.90
CA ARG A 171 -11.53 -7.32 -3.85
C ARG A 171 -13.01 -7.35 -4.22
N ALA A 172 -13.46 -6.48 -5.12
CA ALA A 172 -14.84 -6.50 -5.61
C ALA A 172 -15.14 -7.74 -6.45
N ASN A 173 -14.15 -8.24 -7.20
CA ASN A 173 -14.33 -9.27 -8.24
C ASN A 173 -13.70 -10.61 -7.89
N VAL A 174 -12.57 -10.62 -7.17
CA VAL A 174 -11.82 -11.84 -6.85
C VAL A 174 -11.83 -12.09 -5.34
N THR A 175 -11.99 -13.34 -4.94
CA THR A 175 -12.06 -13.76 -3.54
C THR A 175 -10.83 -14.53 -3.08
N GLU A 176 -10.25 -15.34 -3.97
CA GLU A 176 -9.16 -16.25 -3.64
C GLU A 176 -8.26 -16.44 -4.86
N VAL A 177 -6.97 -16.59 -4.59
CA VAL A 177 -5.96 -17.03 -5.53
C VAL A 177 -5.11 -18.12 -4.90
N ARG A 178 -4.91 -19.22 -5.63
CA ARG A 178 -4.09 -20.35 -5.19
C ARG A 178 -3.05 -20.71 -6.22
N LEU A 179 -1.78 -20.66 -5.82
CA LEU A 179 -0.68 -21.21 -6.59
C LEU A 179 -0.64 -22.73 -6.39
N VAL A 180 -0.76 -23.50 -7.46
CA VAL A 180 -0.79 -24.97 -7.40
C VAL A 180 0.32 -25.53 -8.26
N ALA A 181 1.20 -26.32 -7.65
CA ALA A 181 2.31 -27.01 -8.31
C ALA A 181 2.12 -28.53 -8.19
N PRO A 182 1.30 -29.17 -9.05
CA PRO A 182 1.05 -30.61 -8.96
C PRO A 182 2.26 -31.47 -9.39
N ALA A 183 3.23 -30.89 -10.11
CA ALA A 183 4.45 -31.56 -10.53
C ALA A 183 5.64 -30.57 -10.54
N SER A 184 6.87 -31.08 -10.54
CA SER A 184 8.10 -30.28 -10.38
C SER A 184 8.27 -29.17 -11.43
N ASP A 185 7.84 -29.42 -12.67
CA ASP A 185 8.02 -28.50 -13.81
C ASP A 185 6.69 -27.90 -14.30
N PHE A 186 5.61 -28.07 -13.54
CA PHE A 186 4.29 -27.62 -13.95
C PHE A 186 3.54 -27.05 -12.76
N TYR A 187 3.14 -25.79 -12.90
CA TYR A 187 2.33 -25.10 -11.92
C TYR A 187 1.39 -24.11 -12.62
N TYR A 188 0.31 -23.80 -11.93
CA TYR A 188 -0.71 -22.89 -12.40
C TYR A 188 -1.24 -22.04 -11.24
N LEU A 189 -1.87 -20.93 -11.60
CA LEU A 189 -2.56 -20.05 -10.68
C LEU A 189 -4.07 -20.20 -10.86
N ASP A 190 -4.76 -20.68 -9.84
CA ASP A 190 -6.22 -20.66 -9.81
C ASP A 190 -6.71 -19.34 -9.21
N VAL A 191 -7.69 -18.72 -9.85
CA VAL A 191 -8.30 -17.44 -9.45
C VAL A 191 -9.81 -17.65 -9.29
N SER A 192 -10.33 -17.48 -8.09
CA SER A 192 -11.75 -17.62 -7.79
C SER A 192 -12.43 -16.25 -7.81
N PHE A 193 -13.45 -16.08 -8.65
CA PHE A 193 -14.24 -14.85 -8.73
C PHE A 193 -15.44 -14.90 -7.80
N ARG A 194 -15.85 -13.72 -7.31
CA ARG A 194 -16.98 -13.54 -6.39
C ARG A 194 -18.30 -14.02 -6.98
N GLU A 195 -18.49 -13.91 -8.29
CA GLU A 195 -19.71 -14.35 -8.97
C GLU A 195 -19.82 -15.88 -9.08
N GLY A 196 -18.69 -16.61 -9.04
CA GLY A 196 -18.66 -18.07 -8.94
C GLY A 196 -17.77 -18.76 -9.98
N VAL A 197 -17.50 -18.13 -11.13
CA VAL A 197 -16.54 -18.65 -12.12
C VAL A 197 -15.12 -18.70 -11.54
N LYS A 198 -14.35 -19.70 -11.93
CA LYS A 198 -12.92 -19.78 -11.60
C LYS A 198 -12.08 -19.63 -12.85
N ALA A 199 -10.83 -19.19 -12.72
CA ALA A 199 -9.88 -19.19 -13.80
C ALA A 199 -8.63 -19.99 -13.43
N ARG A 200 -8.03 -20.65 -14.41
CA ARG A 200 -6.74 -21.32 -14.29
C ARG A 200 -5.75 -20.70 -15.27
N ILE A 201 -4.66 -20.18 -14.74
CA ILE A 201 -3.59 -19.56 -15.52
C ILE A 201 -2.38 -20.49 -15.49
N TYR A 202 -2.03 -21.07 -16.63
CA TYR A 202 -0.90 -21.99 -16.74
C TYR A 202 0.42 -21.21 -16.86
N THR A 203 1.47 -21.69 -16.20
CA THR A 203 2.83 -21.11 -16.27
C THR A 203 2.81 -19.59 -15.97
N PRO A 204 2.33 -19.17 -14.78
CA PRO A 204 1.97 -17.77 -14.50
C PRO A 204 3.16 -16.79 -14.50
N ASP A 205 4.39 -17.28 -14.44
CA ASP A 205 5.63 -16.52 -14.64
C ASP A 205 5.87 -16.10 -16.10
N SER A 206 5.33 -16.83 -17.07
CA SER A 206 5.43 -16.48 -18.48
C SER A 206 4.37 -15.42 -18.82
N ARG A 207 4.82 -14.19 -19.08
CA ARG A 207 3.98 -13.02 -19.46
C ARG A 207 2.81 -12.75 -18.48
N PRO A 208 3.07 -12.55 -17.18
CA PRO A 208 2.03 -12.44 -16.16
C PRO A 208 1.03 -11.32 -16.45
N GLU A 209 1.50 -10.14 -16.88
CA GLU A 209 0.63 -9.00 -17.17
C GLU A 209 -0.28 -9.31 -18.37
N GLY A 210 0.27 -9.84 -19.45
CA GLY A 210 -0.53 -10.19 -20.64
C GLY A 210 -1.60 -11.25 -20.35
N LYS A 211 -1.29 -12.24 -19.52
CA LYS A 211 -2.27 -13.25 -19.08
C LYS A 211 -3.34 -12.67 -18.17
N ALA A 212 -2.98 -11.73 -17.29
CA ALA A 212 -3.94 -11.02 -16.47
C ALA A 212 -4.88 -10.16 -17.33
N GLU A 213 -4.36 -9.47 -18.36
CA GLU A 213 -5.18 -8.72 -19.31
C GLU A 213 -6.15 -9.62 -20.08
N GLU A 214 -5.67 -10.77 -20.58
CA GLU A 214 -6.52 -11.73 -21.26
C GLU A 214 -7.61 -12.28 -20.34
N LEU A 215 -7.27 -12.62 -19.09
CA LEU A 215 -8.25 -13.05 -18.09
C LEU A 215 -9.31 -11.97 -17.83
N TYR A 216 -8.87 -10.71 -17.64
CA TYR A 216 -9.77 -9.59 -17.44
C TYR A 216 -10.73 -9.42 -18.63
N VAL A 217 -10.21 -9.36 -19.86
CA VAL A 217 -11.04 -9.21 -21.07
C VAL A 217 -12.02 -10.36 -21.18
N TYR A 218 -11.58 -11.59 -20.89
CA TYR A 218 -12.45 -12.75 -20.98
C TYR A 218 -13.59 -12.69 -19.96
N TYR A 219 -13.27 -12.43 -18.69
CA TYR A 219 -14.25 -12.32 -17.62
C TYR A 219 -15.19 -11.11 -17.82
N ALA A 220 -14.64 -9.92 -18.03
CA ALA A 220 -15.36 -8.66 -18.00
C ALA A 220 -16.10 -8.33 -19.31
N GLU A 221 -15.61 -8.80 -20.47
CA GLU A 221 -16.16 -8.40 -21.78
C GLU A 221 -16.80 -9.55 -22.56
N LYS A 222 -16.30 -10.78 -22.40
CA LYS A 222 -16.75 -11.93 -23.21
C LYS A 222 -17.77 -12.83 -22.52
N LEU A 223 -17.64 -13.04 -21.22
CA LEU A 223 -18.59 -13.87 -20.48
C LEU A 223 -19.94 -13.18 -20.31
N THR A 224 -21.00 -13.93 -20.57
CA THR A 224 -22.37 -13.56 -20.16
C THR A 224 -22.53 -13.66 -18.65
N VAL A 225 -23.54 -12.97 -18.09
CA VAL A 225 -23.85 -13.04 -16.65
C VAL A 225 -23.99 -14.48 -16.16
N ALA A 226 -24.69 -15.34 -16.91
CA ALA A 226 -24.87 -16.75 -16.55
C ALA A 226 -23.57 -17.57 -16.59
N GLN A 227 -22.60 -17.19 -17.41
CA GLN A 227 -21.30 -17.85 -17.47
C GLN A 227 -20.35 -17.36 -16.37
N ARG A 228 -20.57 -16.17 -15.80
CA ARG A 228 -19.77 -15.71 -14.66
C ARG A 228 -20.18 -16.37 -13.34
N THR A 229 -21.39 -16.92 -13.27
CA THR A 229 -21.84 -17.63 -12.07
C THR A 229 -21.32 -19.07 -11.96
N LYS A 230 -20.75 -19.64 -13.03
CA LYS A 230 -20.30 -21.04 -13.05
C LYS A 230 -19.32 -21.33 -14.20
N GLY A 231 -18.52 -22.38 -14.03
CA GLY A 231 -17.61 -22.87 -15.06
C GLY A 231 -16.16 -22.41 -14.82
N ALA A 232 -15.36 -22.46 -15.87
CA ALA A 232 -13.92 -22.20 -15.79
C ALA A 232 -13.41 -21.40 -16.98
N ILE A 233 -12.53 -20.43 -16.72
CA ILE A 233 -11.69 -19.76 -17.73
C ILE A 233 -10.31 -20.43 -17.71
N TYR A 234 -9.78 -20.79 -18.86
CA TYR A 234 -8.43 -21.33 -18.98
C TYR A 234 -7.56 -20.35 -19.74
N VAL A 235 -6.41 -19.97 -19.18
CA VAL A 235 -5.43 -19.07 -19.79
C VAL A 235 -4.14 -19.88 -20.04
N PRO A 236 -3.91 -20.34 -21.29
CA PRO A 236 -2.73 -21.13 -21.65
C PRO A 236 -1.44 -20.32 -21.58
N GLU A 237 -0.29 -21.01 -21.66
CA GLU A 237 1.02 -20.36 -21.68
C GLU A 237 1.16 -19.33 -22.82
N ASN A 238 0.71 -19.70 -24.02
CA ASN A 238 0.78 -18.87 -25.22
C ASN A 238 -0.33 -17.80 -25.29
N GLY A 239 -1.14 -17.66 -24.24
CA GLY A 239 -2.37 -16.87 -24.25
C GLY A 239 -3.52 -17.59 -24.98
N ASN A 240 -4.51 -16.80 -25.41
CA ASN A 240 -5.80 -17.23 -25.95
C ASN A 240 -6.71 -17.86 -24.89
N ALA A 241 -7.11 -17.05 -23.90
CA ALA A 241 -8.08 -17.45 -22.90
C ALA A 241 -9.37 -18.06 -23.51
N SER A 242 -9.90 -19.09 -22.86
CA SER A 242 -11.10 -19.83 -23.29
C SER A 242 -12.03 -20.19 -22.12
N TYR A 243 -13.30 -20.44 -22.39
CA TYR A 243 -14.31 -20.84 -21.41
C TYR A 243 -14.63 -22.33 -21.50
N SER A 244 -14.94 -22.93 -20.36
CA SER A 244 -15.64 -24.21 -20.27
C SER A 244 -16.80 -24.11 -19.29
N GLU A 245 -17.91 -24.76 -19.61
CA GLU A 245 -19.03 -24.92 -18.67
C GLU A 245 -18.69 -25.84 -17.49
N ARG A 246 -17.62 -26.66 -17.62
CA ARG A 246 -17.15 -27.53 -16.54
C ARG A 246 -16.36 -26.72 -15.51
N SER A 247 -16.71 -26.89 -14.23
CA SER A 247 -15.98 -26.28 -13.10
C SER A 247 -14.61 -26.93 -12.92
N LEU A 248 -13.62 -26.16 -12.45
CA LEU A 248 -12.29 -26.67 -12.07
C LEU A 248 -12.36 -27.74 -10.96
N ASP A 249 -13.38 -27.69 -10.11
CA ASP A 249 -13.57 -28.63 -9.00
C ASP A 249 -14.03 -30.03 -9.45
N SER A 250 -14.49 -30.16 -10.70
CA SER A 250 -14.97 -31.45 -11.23
C SER A 250 -13.86 -32.43 -11.63
N THR A 251 -12.59 -32.04 -11.41
CA THR A 251 -11.40 -32.83 -11.77
C THR A 251 -10.77 -33.59 -10.60
N GLU A 252 -11.26 -33.42 -9.37
CA GLU A 252 -10.78 -34.16 -8.18
C GLU A 252 -11.46 -35.54 -7.95
N GLN A 253 -12.28 -36.01 -8.90
CA GLN A 253 -12.93 -37.33 -8.83
C GLN A 253 -12.67 -38.20 -10.08
N ALA A 254 -11.40 -38.39 -10.45
CA ALA A 254 -10.99 -39.40 -11.43
C ALA A 254 -9.76 -40.17 -10.94
#